data_AF-A0A0G4GAC6-F1
#
_entry.id   AF-A0A0G4GAC6-F1
#
_cell.length_a   1.000
_cell.length_b   1.000
_cell.length_c   1.000
_cell.angle_alpha   90.00
_cell.angle_beta   90.00
_cell.angle_gamma   90.00
#
_symmetry.space_group_name_H-M   'P 1'
#
loop_
_entity.id
_entity.type
_entity.pdbx_description
1 polymer ?
#
loop_
_entity_poly.entity_id
_entity_poly.type
_entity_poly.pdbx_seq_one_letter_code
_entity_poly.pdbx_strand_id
1 'polypeptide(L)'
;MAAQEHPVSHLFVGSRGHLPDIVTVARLRVTSRRIRAAFTIAELRNRLANSLSRDGDGINTQQLQLVRFDPSLGMGELMAAVWIAEEGGRWDETGEVLQWASQCRYCTLPLNLTADDINTHANKTAYRSVARVLAQLMVVGRYIDFGDGSCLQIFRHPNGEVRAIKDEPGFRLDIDPPLAAHHLFLYEYASLSSLAKRVILRHFLKTHQINLTSTTLTRRVGGRRLDGLLIQSPHTPVAGCTTTFSRDGRVRFLVLTDSHDFVAWIAIVDMGNNTVRVDVRTTEAPVCVSGSFKDRFPVTTQLARVALGRVTPYVFDGQVQQQQDDDSDDDGMG
;
A
#
# COMPACT_ATOMS: atom_id res chain seq x y z
N MET A 1 -51.96 -3.40 14.31
CA MET A 1 -51.75 -1.94 14.23
C MET A 1 -50.38 -1.71 13.63
N ALA A 2 -50.31 -1.24 12.37
CA ALA A 2 -49.05 -0.91 11.72
C ALA A 2 -48.42 0.28 12.43
N ALA A 3 -47.20 0.13 12.93
CA ALA A 3 -46.45 1.24 13.50
C ALA A 3 -46.19 2.26 12.38
N GLN A 4 -46.70 3.47 12.55
CA GLN A 4 -46.58 4.54 11.57
C GLN A 4 -45.09 4.93 11.46
N GLU A 5 -44.43 4.53 10.38
CA GLU A 5 -43.05 4.94 10.07
C GLU A 5 -43.01 6.46 9.93
N HIS A 6 -42.07 7.09 10.63
CA HIS A 6 -41.94 8.55 10.66
C HIS A 6 -41.20 8.99 9.39
N PRO A 7 -41.62 10.04 8.66
CA PRO A 7 -41.02 10.40 7.37
C PRO A 7 -39.49 10.60 7.40
N VAL A 8 -38.95 10.95 8.56
CA VAL A 8 -37.50 11.11 8.81
C VAL A 8 -36.74 9.78 8.82
N SER A 9 -37.35 8.62 9.11
CA SER A 9 -36.64 7.33 9.03
C SER A 9 -36.24 6.98 7.59
N HIS A 10 -36.97 7.47 6.58
CA HIS A 10 -36.58 7.31 5.17
C HIS A 10 -35.32 8.10 4.79
N LEU A 11 -34.91 9.11 5.57
CA LEU A 11 -33.61 9.78 5.39
C LEU A 11 -32.44 8.92 5.87
N PHE A 12 -32.73 7.88 6.67
CA PHE A 12 -31.73 7.02 7.31
C PHE A 12 -31.76 5.58 6.81
N VAL A 13 -32.70 5.27 5.91
CA VAL A 13 -32.92 3.95 5.33
C VAL A 13 -32.76 4.04 3.82
N GLY A 14 -31.77 3.34 3.28
CA GLY A 14 -31.58 3.22 1.83
C GLY A 14 -30.51 4.13 1.21
N SER A 15 -30.03 3.69 0.05
CA SER A 15 -28.76 4.04 -0.59
C SER A 15 -28.74 5.33 -1.43
N ARG A 16 -29.51 6.39 -1.09
CA ARG A 16 -29.57 7.59 -1.94
C ARG A 16 -29.24 8.88 -1.20
N GLY A 17 -27.94 9.19 -1.22
CA GLY A 17 -27.36 10.52 -1.43
C GLY A 17 -27.57 11.62 -0.38
N HIS A 18 -28.36 11.43 0.68
CA HIS A 18 -28.67 12.47 1.67
C HIS A 18 -28.51 12.01 3.13
N LEU A 19 -27.83 10.89 3.35
CA LEU A 19 -27.53 10.41 4.70
C LEU A 19 -26.59 11.42 5.39
N PRO A 20 -26.94 11.96 6.56
CA PRO A 20 -26.01 12.74 7.35
C PRO A 20 -24.75 11.91 7.66
N ASP A 21 -23.62 12.59 7.78
CA ASP A 21 -22.38 11.96 8.21
C ASP A 21 -22.58 11.22 9.53
N ILE A 22 -21.78 10.19 9.77
CA ILE A 22 -21.92 9.32 10.94
C ILE A 22 -21.78 10.08 12.27
N VAL A 23 -21.09 11.22 12.30
CA VAL A 23 -20.97 12.08 13.50
C VAL A 23 -22.31 12.77 13.77
N THR A 24 -22.94 13.32 12.75
CA THR A 24 -24.28 13.91 12.81
C THR A 24 -25.31 12.85 13.20
N VAL A 25 -25.25 11.66 12.60
CA VAL A 25 -26.10 10.53 13.00
C VAL A 25 -25.90 10.17 14.46
N ALA A 26 -24.66 10.03 14.93
CA ALA A 26 -24.40 9.70 16.33
C ALA A 26 -25.00 10.74 17.28
N ARG A 27 -24.89 12.04 16.96
CA ARG A 27 -25.51 13.12 17.74
C ARG A 27 -27.04 13.02 17.74
N LEU A 28 -27.66 12.80 16.59
CA LEU A 28 -29.12 12.67 16.45
C LEU A 28 -29.69 11.43 17.17
N ARG A 29 -28.93 10.33 17.23
CA ARG A 29 -29.33 9.13 17.98
C ARG A 29 -29.39 9.37 19.49
N VAL A 30 -28.53 10.26 20.02
CA VAL A 30 -28.55 10.64 21.45
C VAL A 30 -29.80 11.46 21.75
N THR A 31 -30.20 12.37 20.85
CA THR A 31 -31.31 13.29 21.09
C THR A 31 -32.69 12.70 20.79
N SER A 32 -32.79 11.66 19.95
CA SER A 32 -34.08 11.08 19.54
C SER A 32 -34.12 9.55 19.62
N ARG A 33 -35.04 9.02 20.44
CA ARG A 33 -35.34 7.57 20.51
C ARG A 33 -35.79 7.00 19.15
N ARG A 34 -36.58 7.76 18.39
CA ARG A 34 -37.09 7.31 17.08
C ARG A 34 -35.98 7.22 16.04
N ILE A 35 -35.08 8.21 15.99
CA ILE A 35 -33.91 8.15 15.09
C ILE A 35 -33.00 6.99 15.48
N ARG A 36 -32.76 6.79 16.78
CA ARG A 36 -31.98 5.65 17.28
C ARG A 36 -32.57 4.29 16.89
N ALA A 37 -33.90 4.17 16.81
CA ALA A 37 -34.59 2.96 16.38
C ALA A 37 -34.52 2.71 14.86
N ALA A 38 -34.34 3.77 14.05
CA ALA A 38 -34.22 3.64 12.59
C ALA A 38 -32.90 2.98 12.15
N PHE A 39 -31.82 3.13 12.93
CA PHE A 39 -30.54 2.47 12.67
C PHE A 39 -30.53 1.06 13.24
N THR A 40 -31.14 0.13 12.52
CA THR A 40 -31.05 -1.31 12.81
C THR A 40 -29.66 -1.84 12.44
N ILE A 41 -29.33 -3.05 12.91
CA ILE A 41 -28.09 -3.74 12.52
C ILE A 41 -28.03 -3.92 11.00
N ALA A 42 -29.14 -4.28 10.36
CA ALA A 42 -29.20 -4.46 8.91
C ALA A 42 -28.90 -3.17 8.15
N GLU A 43 -29.48 -2.05 8.60
CA GLU A 43 -29.26 -0.75 7.94
C GLU A 43 -27.80 -0.29 8.07
N LEU A 44 -27.22 -0.45 9.25
CA LEU A 44 -25.81 -0.11 9.46
C LEU A 44 -24.86 -1.01 8.67
N ARG A 45 -25.19 -2.30 8.46
CA ARG A 45 -24.41 -3.19 7.59
C ARG A 45 -24.47 -2.75 6.13
N ASN A 46 -25.65 -2.36 5.65
CA ASN A 46 -25.82 -1.83 4.30
C ASN A 46 -25.00 -0.54 4.13
N ARG A 47 -25.11 0.39 5.09
CA ARG A 47 -24.30 1.61 5.11
C ARG A 47 -22.80 1.31 5.12
N LEU A 48 -22.34 0.40 5.96
CA LEU A 48 -20.93 -0.01 6.01
C LEU A 48 -20.44 -0.55 4.66
N ALA A 49 -21.20 -1.43 4.03
CA ALA A 49 -20.86 -1.97 2.71
C ALA A 49 -20.73 -0.86 1.65
N ASN A 50 -21.65 0.11 1.66
CA ASN A 50 -21.59 1.27 0.77
C ASN A 50 -20.37 2.15 1.07
N SER A 51 -20.09 2.42 2.35
CA SER A 51 -18.94 3.24 2.79
C SER A 51 -17.59 2.59 2.52
N LEU A 52 -17.51 1.26 2.48
CA LEU A 52 -16.33 0.52 2.05
C LEU A 52 -16.16 0.50 0.52
N SER A 53 -17.26 0.66 -0.21
CA SER A 53 -17.26 0.62 -1.67
C SER A 53 -17.07 1.99 -2.34
N ARG A 54 -17.43 3.10 -1.65
CA ARG A 54 -17.29 4.50 -2.07
C ARG A 54 -17.45 4.71 -3.59
N ASP A 55 -18.66 4.53 -4.11
CA ASP A 55 -18.96 4.73 -5.53
C ASP A 55 -18.04 3.98 -6.52
N GLY A 56 -17.43 2.87 -6.09
CA GLY A 56 -16.56 2.02 -6.89
C GLY A 56 -15.05 2.23 -6.71
N ASP A 57 -14.63 3.23 -5.92
CA ASP A 57 -13.21 3.54 -5.66
C ASP A 57 -12.76 3.23 -4.21
N GLY A 58 -13.63 2.61 -3.42
CA GLY A 58 -13.34 2.23 -2.04
C GLY A 58 -12.39 1.03 -1.91
N ILE A 59 -12.09 0.65 -0.66
CA ILE A 59 -11.26 -0.53 -0.35
C ILE A 59 -11.86 -1.84 -0.89
N ASN A 60 -13.17 -1.84 -1.10
CA ASN A 60 -13.88 -2.92 -1.77
C ASN A 60 -14.44 -2.40 -3.11
N THR A 61 -14.13 -3.09 -4.20
CA THR A 61 -14.66 -2.83 -5.54
C THR A 61 -15.43 -4.04 -6.06
N GLN A 62 -16.03 -3.93 -7.24
CA GLN A 62 -16.70 -5.07 -7.87
C GLN A 62 -15.74 -6.24 -8.15
N GLN A 63 -14.48 -5.95 -8.48
CA GLN A 63 -13.48 -6.98 -8.76
C GLN A 63 -12.72 -7.43 -7.51
N LEU A 64 -12.65 -6.60 -6.46
CA LEU A 64 -11.72 -6.82 -5.35
C LEU A 64 -12.39 -6.56 -4.00
N GLN A 65 -12.44 -7.58 -3.15
CA GLN A 65 -12.94 -7.46 -1.79
C GLN A 65 -11.77 -7.66 -0.84
N LEU A 66 -11.30 -6.57 -0.20
CA LEU A 66 -10.13 -6.60 0.67
C LEU A 66 -10.52 -6.78 2.14
N VAL A 67 -11.62 -6.18 2.56
CA VAL A 67 -12.02 -6.13 3.97
C VAL A 67 -13.50 -6.44 4.13
N ARG A 68 -13.82 -7.27 5.12
CA ARG A 68 -15.15 -7.55 5.62
C ARG A 68 -15.16 -7.35 7.13
N PHE A 69 -16.35 -7.20 7.68
CA PHE A 69 -16.56 -7.09 9.12
C PHE A 69 -17.42 -8.25 9.60
N ASP A 70 -17.08 -8.78 10.77
CA ASP A 70 -17.68 -9.98 11.33
C ASP A 70 -19.23 -9.89 11.34
N PRO A 71 -19.96 -10.93 10.88
CA PRO A 71 -21.42 -10.99 10.96
C PRO A 71 -21.98 -10.89 12.41
N SER A 72 -21.18 -11.19 13.43
CA SER A 72 -21.60 -11.15 14.84
C SER A 72 -21.46 -9.79 15.51
N LEU A 73 -20.93 -8.76 14.83
CA LEU A 73 -20.76 -7.42 15.42
C LEU A 73 -22.09 -6.86 15.95
N GLY A 74 -22.04 -6.39 17.20
CA GLY A 74 -23.14 -5.71 17.85
C GLY A 74 -23.34 -4.28 17.33
N MET A 75 -24.39 -3.62 17.83
CA MET A 75 -24.74 -2.26 17.43
C MET A 75 -23.60 -1.25 17.68
N GLY A 76 -22.88 -1.38 18.80
CA GLY A 76 -21.81 -0.46 19.17
C GLY A 76 -20.60 -0.58 18.25
N GLU A 77 -20.14 -1.80 18.03
CA GLU A 77 -19.01 -2.13 17.16
C GLU A 77 -19.33 -1.78 15.70
N LEU A 78 -20.56 -2.05 15.25
CA LEU A 78 -20.97 -1.74 13.89
C LEU A 78 -21.04 -0.22 13.64
N MET A 79 -21.49 0.56 14.62
CA MET A 79 -21.40 2.03 14.56
C MET A 79 -19.95 2.52 14.49
N ALA A 80 -19.03 1.88 15.23
CA ALA A 80 -17.62 2.20 15.15
C ALA A 80 -17.01 1.80 13.80
N ALA A 81 -17.36 0.64 13.24
CA ALA A 81 -16.94 0.19 11.92
C ALA A 81 -17.37 1.16 10.81
N VAL A 82 -18.64 1.58 10.81
CA VAL A 82 -19.16 2.61 9.89
C VAL A 82 -18.36 3.90 10.03
N TRP A 83 -18.06 4.29 11.28
CA TRP A 83 -17.26 5.48 11.53
C TRP A 83 -15.83 5.37 10.98
N ILE A 84 -15.14 4.24 11.17
CA ILE A 84 -13.80 4.03 10.62
C ILE A 84 -13.86 4.03 9.08
N ALA A 85 -14.89 3.42 8.47
CA ALA A 85 -15.04 3.39 7.02
C ALA A 85 -15.29 4.79 6.40
N GLU A 86 -16.06 5.65 7.07
CA GLU A 86 -16.40 6.99 6.58
C GLU A 86 -15.34 8.05 6.94
N GLU A 87 -14.99 8.12 8.23
CA GLU A 87 -14.13 9.16 8.81
C GLU A 87 -12.65 8.78 8.80
N GLY A 88 -12.33 7.49 8.63
CA GLY A 88 -10.98 7.00 8.46
C GLY A 88 -10.32 7.47 7.15
N GLY A 89 -11.05 8.16 6.28
CA GLY A 89 -10.57 8.66 5.00
C GLY A 89 -10.55 7.58 3.92
N ARG A 90 -9.85 7.84 2.82
CA ARG A 90 -9.64 6.83 1.79
C ARG A 90 -8.68 5.76 2.32
N TRP A 91 -8.89 4.54 1.86
CA TRP A 91 -8.14 3.35 2.28
C TRP A 91 -7.21 2.84 1.17
N ASP A 92 -7.00 3.60 0.10
CA ASP A 92 -6.27 3.12 -1.09
C ASP A 92 -4.87 2.62 -0.73
N GLU A 93 -4.12 3.40 0.07
CA GLU A 93 -2.78 3.05 0.51
C GLU A 93 -2.74 1.76 1.34
N THR A 94 -3.70 1.60 2.26
CA THR A 94 -3.85 0.38 3.06
C THR A 94 -4.27 -0.80 2.18
N GLY A 95 -5.16 -0.56 1.21
CA GLY A 95 -5.61 -1.55 0.25
C GLY A 95 -4.47 -2.08 -0.63
N GLU A 96 -3.56 -1.20 -1.07
CA GLU A 96 -2.35 -1.60 -1.80
C GLU A 96 -1.40 -2.44 -0.93
N VAL A 97 -1.26 -2.13 0.35
CA VAL A 97 -0.46 -2.94 1.29
C VAL A 97 -1.08 -4.33 1.46
N LEU A 98 -2.41 -4.42 1.60
CA LEU A 98 -3.11 -5.69 1.74
C LEU A 98 -3.02 -6.56 0.49
N GLN A 99 -3.17 -5.97 -0.70
CA GLN A 99 -2.97 -6.67 -1.96
C GLN A 99 -1.55 -7.21 -2.09
N TRP A 100 -0.55 -6.39 -1.77
CA TRP A 100 0.84 -6.81 -1.79
C TRP A 100 1.13 -7.94 -0.79
N ALA A 101 0.62 -7.84 0.44
CA ALA A 101 0.74 -8.90 1.44
C ALA A 101 0.11 -10.21 0.96
N SER A 102 -1.07 -10.14 0.33
CA SER A 102 -1.76 -11.30 -0.24
C SER A 102 -0.98 -11.93 -1.40
N GLN A 103 -0.42 -11.10 -2.29
CA GLN A 103 0.48 -11.56 -3.37
C GLN A 103 1.70 -12.31 -2.81
N CYS A 104 2.27 -11.82 -1.71
CA CYS A 104 3.33 -12.51 -0.99
C CYS A 104 2.88 -13.68 -0.11
N ARG A 105 1.58 -14.04 -0.13
CA ARG A 105 0.96 -15.11 0.68
C ARG A 105 1.06 -14.91 2.20
N TYR A 106 1.19 -13.65 2.64
CA TYR A 106 1.19 -13.29 4.07
C TYR A 106 -0.20 -12.98 4.63
N CYS A 107 -1.21 -12.83 3.78
CA CYS A 107 -2.58 -12.75 4.23
C CYS A 107 -3.52 -13.38 3.21
N THR A 108 -4.73 -13.74 3.64
CA THR A 108 -5.80 -14.22 2.75
C THR A 108 -6.89 -13.16 2.70
N LEU A 109 -7.23 -12.71 1.50
CA LEU A 109 -8.28 -11.72 1.28
C LEU A 109 -9.62 -12.42 0.95
N PRO A 110 -10.77 -11.86 1.36
CA PRO A 110 -10.92 -10.66 2.20
C PRO A 110 -10.56 -10.92 3.67
N LEU A 111 -10.00 -9.91 4.34
CA LEU A 111 -9.80 -9.93 5.79
C LEU A 111 -11.15 -9.86 6.51
N ASN A 112 -11.32 -10.59 7.61
CA ASN A 112 -12.54 -10.53 8.43
C ASN A 112 -12.26 -9.78 9.74
N LEU A 113 -12.58 -8.49 9.79
CA LEU A 113 -12.35 -7.63 10.95
C LEU A 113 -13.38 -7.91 12.05
N THR A 114 -12.85 -8.15 13.24
CA THR A 114 -13.55 -8.49 14.47
C THR A 114 -13.72 -7.26 15.36
N ALA A 115 -14.41 -7.45 16.51
CA ALA A 115 -14.52 -6.40 17.52
C ALA A 115 -13.14 -5.96 18.05
N ASP A 116 -12.19 -6.88 18.20
CA ASP A 116 -10.84 -6.57 18.68
C ASP A 116 -10.10 -5.61 17.74
N ASP A 117 -10.27 -5.79 16.42
CA ASP A 117 -9.68 -4.92 15.41
C ASP A 117 -10.20 -3.49 15.53
N ILE A 118 -11.53 -3.35 15.66
CA ILE A 118 -12.22 -2.07 15.82
C ILE A 118 -11.76 -1.37 17.10
N ASN A 119 -11.55 -2.14 18.16
CA ASN A 119 -11.18 -1.65 19.49
C ASN A 119 -9.67 -1.46 19.70
N THR A 120 -8.85 -1.63 18.66
CA THR A 120 -7.40 -1.32 18.68
C THR A 120 -7.13 0.11 19.18
N HIS A 121 -8.05 1.04 18.88
CA HIS A 121 -7.99 2.41 19.36
C HIS A 121 -8.98 2.62 20.51
N ALA A 122 -8.51 3.11 21.66
CA ALA A 122 -9.34 3.29 22.86
C ALA A 122 -10.57 4.19 22.65
N ASN A 123 -10.49 5.15 21.72
CA ASN A 123 -11.60 6.03 21.35
C ASN A 123 -11.34 6.74 20.00
N LYS A 124 -12.34 7.49 19.54
CA LYS A 124 -12.26 8.29 18.30
C LYS A 124 -11.13 9.32 18.31
N THR A 125 -10.83 9.91 19.46
CA THR A 125 -9.74 10.89 19.61
C THR A 125 -8.38 10.21 19.44
N ALA A 126 -8.20 9.03 20.01
CA ALA A 126 -6.99 8.22 19.82
C ALA A 126 -6.80 7.85 18.35
N TYR A 127 -7.85 7.40 17.67
CA TYR A 127 -7.81 7.10 16.23
C TYR A 127 -7.41 8.35 15.40
N ARG A 128 -8.01 9.51 15.68
CA ARG A 128 -7.72 10.77 14.96
C ARG A 128 -6.37 11.39 15.32
N SER A 129 -5.74 10.96 16.42
CA SER A 129 -4.46 11.50 16.87
C SER A 129 -3.25 10.99 16.10
N VAL A 130 -3.45 10.08 15.15
CA VAL A 130 -2.41 9.55 14.27
C VAL A 130 -2.80 9.74 12.80
N ALA A 131 -1.81 9.66 11.90
CA ALA A 131 -2.07 9.67 10.46
C ALA A 131 -3.06 8.55 10.08
N ARG A 132 -3.98 8.83 9.16
CA ARG A 132 -5.08 7.93 8.80
C ARG A 132 -4.61 6.54 8.35
N VAL A 133 -3.61 6.48 7.47
CA VAL A 133 -3.01 5.22 7.00
C VAL A 133 -2.41 4.44 8.16
N LEU A 134 -1.83 5.12 9.15
CA LEU A 134 -1.31 4.47 10.35
C LEU A 134 -2.44 3.81 11.15
N ALA A 135 -3.51 4.56 11.41
CA ALA A 135 -4.66 4.06 12.15
C ALA A 135 -5.28 2.85 11.46
N GLN A 136 -5.39 2.88 10.13
CA GLN A 136 -5.90 1.77 9.32
C GLN A 136 -4.96 0.56 9.38
N LEU A 137 -3.64 0.74 9.24
CA LEU A 137 -2.66 -0.33 9.34
C LEU A 137 -2.60 -0.94 10.75
N MET A 138 -2.88 -0.19 11.81
CA MET A 138 -3.04 -0.74 13.16
C MET A 138 -4.24 -1.69 13.26
N VAL A 139 -5.31 -1.44 12.51
CA VAL A 139 -6.52 -2.28 12.49
C VAL A 139 -6.28 -3.55 11.67
N VAL A 140 -5.64 -3.46 10.50
CA VAL A 140 -5.52 -4.60 9.57
C VAL A 140 -4.18 -5.33 9.61
N GLY A 141 -3.14 -4.70 10.16
CA GLY A 141 -1.77 -5.18 10.04
C GLY A 141 -1.55 -6.56 10.66
N ARG A 142 -2.26 -6.88 11.76
CA ARG A 142 -2.12 -8.17 12.44
C ARG A 142 -2.48 -9.39 11.56
N TYR A 143 -3.21 -9.17 10.47
CA TYR A 143 -3.56 -10.21 9.51
C TYR A 143 -2.47 -10.47 8.45
N ILE A 144 -1.43 -9.63 8.40
CA ILE A 144 -0.26 -9.85 7.56
C ILE A 144 0.72 -10.69 8.38
N ASP A 145 0.52 -12.01 8.34
CA ASP A 145 1.29 -13.02 9.04
C ASP A 145 2.51 -13.43 8.22
N PHE A 146 3.69 -13.29 8.79
CA PHE A 146 4.95 -13.61 8.13
C PHE A 146 5.31 -15.11 8.24
N GLY A 147 4.53 -15.91 8.98
CA GLY A 147 4.69 -17.36 9.10
C GLY A 147 5.79 -17.81 10.08
N ASP A 148 6.54 -16.87 10.67
CA ASP A 148 7.55 -17.11 11.70
C ASP A 148 7.04 -16.78 13.12
N GLY A 149 5.72 -16.65 13.27
CA GLY A 149 5.06 -16.20 14.49
C GLY A 149 5.02 -14.68 14.66
N SER A 150 5.55 -13.91 13.70
CA SER A 150 5.40 -12.46 13.65
C SER A 150 4.39 -12.00 12.60
N CYS A 151 3.77 -10.85 12.81
CA CYS A 151 2.89 -10.20 11.84
C CYS A 151 3.16 -8.69 11.78
N LEU A 152 2.63 -7.99 10.77
CA LEU A 152 2.79 -6.53 10.70
C LEU A 152 1.98 -5.85 11.81
N GLN A 153 2.54 -5.61 12.98
CA GLN A 153 1.88 -4.74 13.97
C GLN A 153 2.56 -3.39 14.02
N ILE A 154 1.76 -2.41 14.44
CA ILE A 154 2.18 -1.03 14.61
C ILE A 154 1.81 -0.66 16.04
N PHE A 155 2.83 -0.41 16.85
CA PHE A 155 2.64 -0.03 18.24
C PHE A 155 2.86 1.45 18.41
N ARG A 156 2.04 2.06 19.27
CA ARG A 156 2.28 3.41 19.77
C ARG A 156 2.71 3.33 21.23
N HIS A 157 3.84 3.93 21.54
CA HIS A 157 4.35 4.04 22.89
C HIS A 157 3.85 5.31 23.57
N PRO A 158 3.84 5.34 24.92
CA PRO A 158 3.40 6.52 25.68
C PRO A 158 4.19 7.80 25.39
N ASN A 159 5.44 7.68 24.95
CA ASN A 159 6.31 8.78 24.56
C ASN A 159 6.00 9.34 23.15
N GLY A 160 4.96 8.85 22.48
CA GLY A 160 4.59 9.27 21.12
C GLY A 160 5.32 8.50 20.01
N GLU A 161 6.31 7.67 20.34
CA GLU A 161 7.03 6.83 19.39
C GLU A 161 6.10 5.77 18.79
N VAL A 162 6.23 5.54 17.48
CA VAL A 162 5.54 4.45 16.81
C VAL A 162 6.57 3.42 16.33
N ARG A 163 6.24 2.13 16.36
CA ARG A 163 7.12 1.05 15.87
C ARG A 163 6.35 0.09 14.98
N ALA A 164 6.94 -0.32 13.85
CA ALA A 164 6.43 -1.39 13.00
C ALA A 164 7.26 -2.68 13.21
N ILE A 165 6.61 -3.85 13.28
CA ILE A 165 7.22 -5.11 13.76
C ILE A 165 8.36 -5.63 12.87
N LYS A 166 9.58 -5.64 13.41
CA LYS A 166 10.06 -6.54 14.48
C LYS A 166 10.62 -5.64 15.59
N ASP A 167 10.72 -6.07 16.85
CA ASP A 167 11.35 -5.27 17.93
C ASP A 167 12.87 -5.12 17.69
N GLU A 168 13.20 -4.44 16.59
CA GLU A 168 14.52 -4.08 16.14
C GLU A 168 14.54 -2.55 16.05
N PRO A 169 15.58 -1.87 16.57
CA PRO A 169 15.70 -0.42 16.54
C PRO A 169 15.54 0.22 15.14
N GLY A 170 15.74 -0.55 14.07
CA GLY A 170 15.67 -0.09 12.68
C GLY A 170 14.26 0.05 12.07
N PHE A 171 13.19 -0.25 12.80
CA PHE A 171 11.80 -0.08 12.34
C PHE A 171 10.99 0.91 13.18
N ARG A 172 11.69 1.77 13.93
CA ARG A 172 11.08 2.93 14.59
C ARG A 172 10.50 3.88 13.55
N LEU A 173 9.23 4.20 13.71
CA LEU A 173 8.51 5.20 12.95
C LEU A 173 8.62 6.54 13.67
N ASP A 174 9.20 7.52 12.98
CA ASP A 174 9.14 8.91 13.41
C ASP A 174 7.89 9.56 12.81
N ILE A 175 7.14 10.27 13.65
CA ILE A 175 5.96 11.02 13.22
C ILE A 175 6.26 12.48 13.52
N ASP A 176 6.39 13.25 12.44
CA ASP A 176 6.81 14.65 12.35
C ASP A 176 6.25 15.58 13.48
N PRO A 177 7.02 16.60 13.93
CA PRO A 177 8.29 17.10 13.35
C PRO A 177 9.58 16.37 13.82
N PRO A 178 10.71 16.40 13.07
CA PRO A 178 11.79 15.41 13.13
C PRO A 178 13.11 15.82 13.84
N LEU A 179 14.00 14.83 14.05
CA LEU A 179 15.17 14.72 14.96
C LEU A 179 16.55 15.33 14.54
N ALA A 180 17.52 15.34 15.48
CA ALA A 180 18.99 15.28 15.27
C ALA A 180 19.64 14.32 16.31
N ALA A 181 20.71 13.54 16.12
CA ALA A 181 21.52 13.13 14.96
C ALA A 181 22.17 11.75 15.25
N HIS A 182 22.53 11.00 14.18
CA HIS A 182 23.47 9.87 14.17
C HIS A 182 23.02 8.44 14.53
N HIS A 183 21.88 7.96 14.00
CA HIS A 183 21.61 6.52 13.97
C HIS A 183 21.60 5.97 12.53
N LEU A 184 22.64 5.21 12.20
CA LEU A 184 23.01 4.63 10.89
C LEU A 184 22.00 3.63 10.27
N PHE A 185 20.77 3.51 10.77
CA PHE A 185 19.81 2.49 10.30
C PHE A 185 18.37 2.95 10.12
N LEU A 186 18.07 4.25 10.20
CA LEU A 186 16.73 4.76 9.91
C LEU A 186 16.65 5.18 8.44
N TYR A 187 15.92 4.39 7.66
CA TYR A 187 15.56 4.74 6.29
C TYR A 187 14.35 5.68 6.30
N GLU A 188 14.40 6.73 5.49
CA GLU A 188 13.25 7.62 5.27
C GLU A 188 12.32 6.97 4.23
N TYR A 189 11.03 6.89 4.54
CA TYR A 189 10.05 6.34 3.59
C TYR A 189 9.14 7.45 3.12
N ALA A 190 8.80 7.43 1.83
CA ALA A 190 7.92 8.45 1.26
C ALA A 190 6.49 8.41 1.81
N SER A 191 6.08 7.27 2.37
CA SER A 191 4.77 7.06 2.99
C SER A 191 4.78 5.87 3.95
N LEU A 192 3.77 5.79 4.82
CA LEU A 192 3.56 4.62 5.69
C LEU A 192 3.27 3.35 4.89
N SER A 193 2.56 3.46 3.78
CA SER A 193 2.36 2.34 2.85
C SER A 193 3.69 1.87 2.25
N SER A 194 4.62 2.78 1.93
CA SER A 194 5.96 2.43 1.43
C SER A 194 6.77 1.66 2.48
N LEU A 195 6.70 2.06 3.75
CA LEU A 195 7.30 1.31 4.84
C LEU A 195 6.69 -0.09 4.94
N ALA A 196 5.37 -0.20 5.03
CA ALA A 196 4.70 -1.49 5.19
C ALA A 196 5.03 -2.46 4.03
N LYS A 197 4.98 -1.96 2.79
CA LYS A 197 5.41 -2.73 1.61
C LYS A 197 6.88 -3.15 1.68
N ARG A 198 7.75 -2.28 2.20
CA ARG A 198 9.17 -2.61 2.41
C ARG A 198 9.38 -3.69 3.47
N VAL A 199 8.62 -3.65 4.58
CA VAL A 199 8.66 -4.69 5.62
C VAL A 199 8.29 -6.03 5.01
N ILE A 200 7.17 -6.09 4.29
CA ILE A 200 6.70 -7.28 3.57
C ILE A 200 7.78 -7.79 2.61
N LEU A 201 8.32 -6.91 1.75
CA LEU A 201 9.35 -7.28 0.79
C LEU A 201 10.64 -7.76 1.46
N ARG A 202 11.05 -7.13 2.57
CA ARG A 202 12.25 -7.52 3.33
C ARG A 202 12.08 -8.91 3.94
N HIS A 203 10.90 -9.22 4.48
CA HIS A 203 10.62 -10.56 4.98
C HIS A 203 10.64 -11.57 3.83
N PHE A 204 9.97 -11.27 2.72
CA PHE A 204 9.92 -12.12 1.52
C PHE A 204 11.31 -12.47 0.98
N LEU A 205 12.18 -11.46 0.88
CA LEU A 205 13.58 -11.64 0.50
C LEU A 205 14.38 -12.60 1.40
N LYS A 206 14.02 -12.70 2.69
CA LYS A 206 14.72 -13.57 3.65
C LYS A 206 14.21 -15.01 3.60
N THR A 207 12.95 -15.21 3.23
CA THR A 207 12.28 -16.52 3.31
C THR A 207 12.14 -17.22 1.97
N HIS A 208 12.36 -16.53 0.85
CA HIS A 208 12.20 -17.09 -0.49
C HIS A 208 13.52 -17.11 -1.26
N GLN A 209 13.69 -18.13 -2.11
CA GLN A 209 14.77 -18.15 -3.09
C GLN A 209 14.44 -17.16 -4.20
N ILE A 210 15.35 -16.21 -4.44
CA ILE A 210 15.18 -15.14 -5.42
C ILE A 210 16.25 -15.23 -6.50
N ASN A 211 15.82 -15.22 -7.76
CA ASN A 211 16.69 -15.00 -8.90
C ASN A 211 16.84 -13.49 -9.14
N LEU A 212 18.06 -13.05 -9.48
CA LEU A 212 18.39 -11.64 -9.65
C LEU A 212 19.26 -11.44 -10.89
N THR A 213 18.97 -10.38 -11.64
CA THR A 213 19.95 -9.72 -12.52
C THR A 213 20.12 -8.27 -12.09
N SER A 214 21.31 -7.73 -12.28
CA SER A 214 21.64 -6.37 -11.89
C SER A 214 22.50 -5.73 -12.97
N THR A 215 22.22 -4.47 -13.28
CA THR A 215 23.03 -3.67 -14.19
C THR A 215 23.15 -2.24 -13.68
N THR A 216 24.24 -1.57 -14.05
CA THR A 216 24.48 -0.16 -13.74
C THR A 216 24.36 0.63 -15.03
N LEU A 217 23.45 1.60 -15.02
CA LEU A 217 23.05 2.38 -16.17
C LEU A 217 23.22 3.87 -15.93
N THR A 218 23.55 4.61 -16.98
CA THR A 218 23.43 6.06 -16.93
C THR A 218 21.95 6.44 -16.76
N ARG A 219 21.65 7.36 -15.85
CA ARG A 219 20.29 7.79 -15.49
C ARG A 219 19.44 8.23 -16.70
N ARG A 220 20.10 8.74 -17.74
CA ARG A 220 19.48 9.26 -18.96
C ARG A 220 19.26 8.21 -20.06
N VAL A 221 19.77 6.99 -19.91
CA VAL A 221 19.65 5.92 -20.92
C VAL A 221 18.18 5.65 -21.28
N GLY A 222 17.93 5.26 -22.53
CA GLY A 222 16.58 4.88 -22.98
C GLY A 222 15.57 6.03 -22.94
N GLY A 223 16.03 7.27 -23.13
CA GLY A 223 15.16 8.45 -23.17
C GLY A 223 14.70 8.93 -21.78
N ARG A 224 15.60 8.90 -20.78
CA ARG A 224 15.34 9.39 -19.41
C ARG A 224 14.20 8.67 -18.67
N ARG A 225 13.83 7.45 -19.08
CA ARG A 225 12.78 6.69 -18.39
C ARG A 225 13.14 6.40 -16.93
N LEU A 226 14.38 6.01 -16.63
CA LEU A 226 14.84 5.79 -15.25
C LEU A 226 14.79 7.08 -14.41
N ASP A 227 15.23 8.20 -15.00
CA ASP A 227 15.14 9.53 -14.38
C ASP A 227 13.68 9.88 -13.99
N GLY A 228 12.75 9.70 -14.93
CA GLY A 228 11.33 9.92 -14.68
C GLY A 228 10.76 9.00 -13.59
N LEU A 229 11.15 7.73 -13.57
CA LEU A 229 10.71 6.76 -12.55
C LEU A 229 11.21 7.09 -11.14
N LEU A 230 12.39 7.73 -11.03
CA LEU A 230 12.97 8.16 -9.75
C LEU A 230 12.37 9.47 -9.24
N ILE A 231 12.03 10.41 -10.13
CA ILE A 231 11.50 11.74 -9.76
C ILE A 231 9.98 11.71 -9.54
N GLN A 232 9.25 10.82 -10.22
CA GLN A 232 7.79 10.74 -10.05
C GLN A 232 7.39 10.33 -8.63
N SER A 233 6.20 10.76 -8.20
CA SER A 233 5.66 10.38 -6.89
C SER A 233 5.58 8.85 -6.72
N PRO A 234 5.89 8.29 -5.52
CA PRO A 234 5.69 6.88 -5.18
C PRO A 234 4.26 6.39 -5.37
N HIS A 235 3.29 7.31 -5.33
CA HIS A 235 1.87 7.03 -5.48
C HIS A 235 1.37 7.15 -6.93
N THR A 236 2.21 7.61 -7.86
CA THR A 236 1.87 7.62 -9.28
C THR A 236 1.96 6.19 -9.83
N PRO A 237 0.85 5.64 -10.39
CA PRO A 237 0.87 4.32 -10.99
C PRO A 237 1.89 4.22 -12.12
N VAL A 238 2.57 3.08 -12.22
CA VAL A 238 3.51 2.79 -13.31
C VAL A 238 2.91 1.66 -14.15
N ALA A 239 2.82 1.88 -15.46
CA ALA A 239 2.32 0.86 -16.37
C ALA A 239 3.06 -0.47 -16.20
N GLY A 240 2.31 -1.57 -16.14
CA GLY A 240 2.85 -2.91 -15.92
C GLY A 240 3.31 -3.18 -14.48
N CYS A 241 2.98 -2.29 -13.53
CA CYS A 241 3.25 -2.51 -12.11
C CYS A 241 1.94 -2.58 -11.33
N THR A 242 1.84 -3.54 -10.41
CA THR A 242 0.70 -3.66 -9.50
C THR A 242 0.78 -2.65 -8.36
N THR A 243 1.99 -2.39 -7.87
CA THR A 243 2.22 -1.33 -6.90
C THR A 243 3.64 -0.81 -6.97
N THR A 244 3.84 0.39 -6.45
CA THR A 244 5.17 0.98 -6.32
C THR A 244 5.36 1.58 -4.94
N PHE A 245 6.62 1.72 -4.53
CA PHE A 245 6.98 2.39 -3.28
C PHE A 245 8.43 2.87 -3.33
N SER A 246 8.77 3.83 -2.47
CA SER A 246 10.10 4.45 -2.47
C SER A 246 10.73 4.48 -1.08
N ARG A 247 12.06 4.59 -1.07
CA ARG A 247 12.87 4.70 0.14
C ARG A 247 14.02 5.71 -0.07
N ASP A 248 14.23 6.56 0.91
CA ASP A 248 15.30 7.57 1.04
C ASP A 248 15.37 8.58 -0.10
N GLY A 249 14.30 8.74 -0.87
CA GLY A 249 14.29 9.50 -2.13
C GLY A 249 15.24 8.97 -3.22
N ARG A 250 15.91 7.83 -2.97
CA ARG A 250 16.95 7.27 -3.84
C ARG A 250 16.60 5.90 -4.40
N VAL A 251 15.66 5.20 -3.79
CA VAL A 251 15.25 3.86 -4.23
C VAL A 251 13.79 3.88 -4.63
N ARG A 252 13.49 3.39 -5.83
CA ARG A 252 12.13 3.11 -6.31
C ARG A 252 11.96 1.61 -6.52
N PHE A 253 10.92 1.05 -5.93
CA PHE A 253 10.50 -0.33 -6.15
C PHE A 253 9.28 -0.35 -7.07
N LEU A 254 9.32 -1.21 -8.08
CA LEU A 254 8.25 -1.47 -9.04
C LEU A 254 7.85 -2.93 -8.95
N VAL A 255 6.70 -3.24 -8.33
CA VAL A 255 6.20 -4.62 -8.24
C VAL A 255 5.49 -4.97 -9.54
N LEU A 256 5.91 -6.06 -10.18
CA LEU A 256 5.49 -6.42 -11.54
C LEU A 256 4.32 -7.41 -11.57
N THR A 257 4.28 -8.32 -10.61
CA THR A 257 3.34 -9.45 -10.59
C THR A 257 1.97 -9.07 -10.06
N ASP A 258 0.94 -9.56 -10.75
CA ASP A 258 -0.48 -9.48 -10.41
C ASP A 258 -1.10 -10.84 -10.02
N SER A 259 -0.38 -11.95 -10.25
CA SER A 259 -0.77 -13.31 -9.84
C SER A 259 -0.05 -13.79 -8.56
N HIS A 260 -0.62 -14.80 -7.90
CA HIS A 260 -0.05 -15.49 -6.74
C HIS A 260 0.97 -16.59 -7.09
N ASP A 261 1.24 -16.83 -8.37
CA ASP A 261 2.10 -17.94 -8.82
C ASP A 261 3.59 -17.64 -8.60
N PHE A 262 3.99 -16.38 -8.75
CA PHE A 262 5.35 -15.92 -8.49
C PHE A 262 5.33 -14.43 -8.14
N VAL A 263 6.44 -13.94 -7.60
CA VAL A 263 6.63 -12.54 -7.24
C VAL A 263 7.84 -11.99 -7.98
N ALA A 264 7.64 -10.89 -8.71
CA ALA A 264 8.69 -10.19 -9.43
C ALA A 264 8.64 -8.68 -9.18
N TRP A 265 9.82 -8.05 -9.09
CA TRP A 265 9.93 -6.61 -8.92
C TRP A 265 11.25 -6.06 -9.45
N ILE A 266 11.26 -4.75 -9.67
CA ILE A 266 12.45 -3.98 -10.06
C ILE A 266 12.79 -3.02 -8.94
N ALA A 267 14.04 -2.99 -8.51
CA ALA A 267 14.57 -1.93 -7.66
C ALA A 267 15.48 -1.02 -8.50
N ILE A 268 15.13 0.26 -8.56
CA ILE A 268 15.90 1.31 -9.22
C ILE A 268 16.55 2.13 -8.11
N VAL A 269 17.88 2.13 -8.07
CA VAL A 269 18.68 2.77 -7.02
C VAL A 269 19.50 3.89 -7.64
N ASP A 270 19.23 5.13 -7.24
CA ASP A 270 20.07 6.28 -7.54
C ASP A 270 21.38 6.17 -6.75
N MET A 271 22.47 5.94 -7.47
CA MET A 271 23.81 5.82 -6.92
C MET A 271 24.54 7.18 -6.87
N GLY A 272 23.88 8.26 -7.31
CA GLY A 272 24.51 9.56 -7.55
C GLY A 272 25.32 9.58 -8.85
N ASN A 273 25.95 10.72 -9.15
CA ASN A 273 26.84 10.90 -10.31
C ASN A 273 26.24 10.37 -11.63
N ASN A 274 24.96 10.71 -11.88
CA ASN A 274 24.23 10.30 -13.08
C ASN A 274 24.15 8.77 -13.28
N THR A 275 24.34 8.00 -12.21
CA THR A 275 24.44 6.53 -12.24
C THR A 275 23.26 5.92 -11.49
N VAL A 276 22.61 4.94 -12.11
CA VAL A 276 21.47 4.23 -11.56
C VAL A 276 21.71 2.73 -11.64
N ARG A 277 21.55 2.03 -10.52
CA ARG A 277 21.55 0.56 -10.50
C ARG A 277 20.13 0.06 -10.66
N VAL A 278 19.93 -0.86 -11.60
CA VAL A 278 18.65 -1.54 -11.83
C VAL A 278 18.81 -3.00 -11.46
N ASP A 279 18.11 -3.42 -10.41
CA ASP A 279 18.00 -4.82 -9.98
C ASP A 279 16.63 -5.37 -10.40
N VAL A 280 16.60 -6.46 -11.16
CA VAL A 280 15.37 -7.20 -11.46
C VAL A 280 15.39 -8.51 -10.69
N ARG A 281 14.37 -8.74 -9.86
CA ARG A 281 14.27 -9.88 -8.95
C ARG A 281 12.99 -10.66 -9.20
N THR A 282 13.06 -11.98 -9.08
CA THR A 282 11.90 -12.85 -9.33
C THR A 282 11.99 -14.18 -8.60
N THR A 283 10.84 -14.75 -8.24
CA THR A 283 10.67 -16.15 -7.84
C THR A 283 10.22 -17.05 -8.99
N GLU A 284 10.12 -16.53 -10.21
CA GLU A 284 9.82 -17.34 -11.40
C GLU A 284 10.79 -18.52 -11.49
N ALA A 285 10.24 -19.71 -11.72
CA ALA A 285 11.04 -20.90 -11.92
C ALA A 285 11.77 -20.81 -13.27
N PRO A 286 13.07 -21.12 -13.33
CA PRO A 286 13.81 -21.02 -14.58
C PRO A 286 13.30 -22.05 -15.59
N VAL A 287 12.96 -21.62 -16.81
CA VAL A 287 12.54 -22.54 -17.89
C VAL A 287 13.71 -23.35 -18.48
N CYS A 288 14.94 -22.90 -18.23
CA CYS A 288 16.17 -23.58 -18.63
C CYS A 288 17.29 -23.36 -17.59
N VAL A 289 18.25 -24.29 -17.56
CA VAL A 289 19.35 -24.28 -16.58
C VAL A 289 20.34 -23.14 -16.85
N SER A 290 20.58 -22.84 -18.13
CA SER A 290 21.58 -21.87 -18.60
C SER A 290 21.00 -20.99 -19.69
N GLY A 291 21.50 -19.76 -19.79
CA GLY A 291 21.04 -18.76 -20.74
C GLY A 291 21.05 -17.38 -20.10
N SER A 292 20.71 -16.36 -20.90
CA SER A 292 20.55 -15.01 -20.35
C SER A 292 19.34 -14.96 -19.42
N PHE A 293 19.25 -13.92 -18.59
CA PHE A 293 18.15 -13.79 -17.62
C PHE A 293 16.78 -13.84 -18.31
N LYS A 294 16.65 -13.22 -19.48
CA LYS A 294 15.40 -13.23 -20.26
C LYS A 294 14.99 -14.59 -20.79
N ASP A 295 15.95 -15.45 -21.09
CA ASP A 295 15.67 -16.78 -21.62
C ASP A 295 15.25 -17.71 -20.50
N ARG A 296 15.81 -17.50 -19.30
CA ARG A 296 15.50 -18.28 -18.09
C ARG A 296 14.19 -17.85 -17.43
N PHE A 297 13.89 -16.55 -17.45
CA PHE A 297 12.75 -15.94 -16.77
C PHE A 297 11.92 -15.07 -17.74
N PRO A 298 11.26 -15.71 -18.73
CA PRO A 298 10.55 -15.00 -19.79
C PRO A 298 9.36 -14.18 -19.26
N VAL A 299 8.63 -14.65 -18.25
CA VAL A 299 7.44 -13.95 -17.74
C VAL A 299 7.85 -12.67 -17.02
N THR A 300 8.85 -12.75 -16.14
CA THR A 300 9.44 -11.57 -15.46
C THR A 300 9.93 -10.56 -16.46
N THR A 301 10.61 -11.02 -17.51
CA THR A 301 11.14 -10.15 -18.56
C THR A 301 10.04 -9.46 -19.34
N GLN A 302 8.96 -10.18 -19.66
CA GLN A 302 7.79 -9.61 -20.34
C GLN A 302 7.11 -8.53 -19.49
N LEU A 303 6.94 -8.75 -18.18
CA LEU A 303 6.36 -7.74 -17.30
C LEU A 303 7.29 -6.53 -17.13
N ALA A 304 8.60 -6.77 -16.94
CA ALA A 304 9.59 -5.72 -16.80
C ALA A 304 9.69 -4.84 -18.06
N ARG A 305 9.47 -5.42 -19.25
CA ARG A 305 9.42 -4.69 -20.54
C ARG A 305 8.41 -3.56 -20.53
N VAL A 306 7.24 -3.78 -19.93
CA VAL A 306 6.17 -2.77 -19.85
C VAL A 306 6.60 -1.61 -18.95
N ALA A 307 7.18 -1.90 -17.79
CA ALA A 307 7.59 -0.89 -16.81
C ALA A 307 8.82 -0.07 -17.28
N LEU A 308 9.83 -0.75 -17.82
CA LEU A 308 11.12 -0.17 -18.22
C LEU A 308 11.11 0.43 -19.63
N GLY A 309 10.22 -0.01 -20.51
CA GLY A 309 10.13 0.47 -21.89
C GLY A 309 11.47 0.36 -22.63
N ARG A 310 11.95 1.50 -23.16
CA ARG A 310 13.20 1.60 -23.93
C ARG A 310 14.48 1.26 -23.14
N VAL A 311 14.39 1.13 -21.82
CA VAL A 311 15.53 0.77 -20.97
C VAL A 311 15.76 -0.76 -20.95
N THR A 312 14.74 -1.54 -21.28
CA THR A 312 14.77 -3.01 -21.23
C THR A 312 16.00 -3.64 -21.88
N PRO A 313 16.41 -3.27 -23.11
CA PRO A 313 17.53 -3.96 -23.76
C PRO A 313 18.86 -3.79 -23.02
N TYR A 314 19.06 -2.66 -22.35
CA TYR A 314 20.24 -2.42 -21.52
C TYR A 314 20.26 -3.27 -20.24
N VAL A 315 19.09 -3.73 -19.77
CA VAL A 315 18.94 -4.53 -18.56
C VAL A 315 19.06 -6.03 -18.84
N PHE A 316 18.46 -6.51 -19.95
CA PHE A 316 18.36 -7.94 -20.23
C PHE A 316 19.24 -8.43 -21.39
N ASP A 317 19.55 -7.55 -22.35
CA ASP A 317 20.29 -7.91 -23.57
C ASP A 317 21.77 -7.50 -23.51
N GLY A 318 22.20 -6.81 -22.45
CA GLY A 318 23.60 -6.39 -22.27
C GLY A 318 24.05 -5.32 -23.28
N GLN A 319 23.11 -4.56 -23.86
CA GLN A 319 23.46 -3.49 -24.80
C GLN A 319 24.37 -2.44 -24.14
N VAL A 320 25.41 -2.04 -24.87
CA VAL A 320 26.36 -1.01 -24.44
C VAL A 320 25.70 0.36 -24.56
N GLN A 321 25.88 1.20 -23.53
CA GLN A 321 25.43 2.59 -23.56
C GLN A 321 26.32 3.37 -24.54
N GLN A 322 25.75 3.90 -25.61
CA GLN A 322 26.46 4.87 -26.43
C GLN A 322 26.47 6.20 -25.67
N GLN A 323 27.66 6.65 -25.23
CA GLN A 323 27.85 8.03 -24.83
C GLN A 323 27.68 8.87 -26.11
N GLN A 324 26.65 9.71 -26.14
CA GLN A 324 26.67 10.86 -27.03
C GLN A 324 27.63 11.86 -26.37
N ASP A 325 28.86 11.87 -26.86
CA ASP A 325 29.80 12.96 -26.63
C ASP A 325 29.25 14.16 -27.42
N ASP A 326 28.55 15.06 -26.75
CA ASP A 326 28.24 16.39 -27.29
C ASP A 326 29.51 17.24 -27.20
N ASP A 327 30.52 16.88 -28.00
CA ASP A 327 31.61 17.78 -28.34
C ASP A 327 31.17 18.58 -29.57
N SER A 328 30.67 19.79 -29.33
CA SER A 328 30.60 20.83 -30.36
C SER A 328 31.18 22.10 -29.78
N ASP A 329 32.51 22.11 -29.69
CA ASP A 329 33.30 23.31 -29.81
C ASP A 329 33.22 23.75 -31.28
N ASP A 330 32.39 24.75 -31.58
CA ASP A 330 32.48 25.52 -32.82
C ASP A 330 32.84 26.97 -32.49
N ASP A 331 34.12 27.17 -32.17
CA ASP A 331 34.78 28.46 -32.24
C ASP A 331 35.08 28.81 -33.71
N GLY A 332 34.04 29.23 -34.43
CA GLY A 332 34.15 29.75 -35.79
C GLY A 332 34.22 31.28 -35.83
N MET A 333 35.38 31.87 -35.54
CA MET A 333 35.71 33.24 -35.94
C MET A 333 36.24 33.23 -37.37
N GLY A 334 35.55 33.93 -38.28
CA GLY A 334 35.98 34.21 -39.66
C GLY A 334 35.29 35.45 -40.20
#